data_AF-A0A5C6EXF9-F1
#
_entry.id   AF-A0A5C6EXF9-F1
#
_cell.length_a   1.000
_cell.length_b   1.000
_cell.length_c   1.000
_cell.angle_alpha   90.00
_cell.angle_beta   90.00
_cell.angle_gamma   90.00
#
_symmetry.space_group_name_H-M   'P 1'
#
loop_
_entity.id
_entity.type
_entity.pdbx_description
1 polymer ?
#
loop_
_entity_poly.entity_id
_entity_poly.type
_entity_poly.pdbx_seq_one_letter_code
_entity_poly.pdbx_strand_id
1 'polypeptide(L)'
;MVKAPEKFLDECLSYEKKLKGKPVAKSSVTPVRKVTTEELARLKKNMQTLWGIYCTPEIKEILARKQEIRFFEIENDKVRVSLKYIDKGISMGYEENMGFRKELAGAQMYKQAEMNLSRYFTYVTGMEDLLKSTNEALRFLVNVLTDKEIPETDVWNAISKGKQVQYSFPVI
;
A
#
# COMPACT_ATOMS: atom_id res chain seq x y z
N MET A 1 -16.59 18.42 -21.70
CA MET A 1 -16.90 17.01 -21.40
C MET A 1 -16.48 16.17 -22.60
N VAL A 2 -15.34 15.49 -22.52
CA VAL A 2 -14.89 14.59 -23.60
C VAL A 2 -15.39 13.19 -23.23
N LYS A 3 -16.32 12.64 -24.01
CA LYS A 3 -16.79 11.26 -23.84
C LYS A 3 -15.63 10.33 -24.18
N ALA A 4 -15.25 9.46 -23.24
CA ALA A 4 -14.36 8.34 -23.54
C ALA A 4 -15.00 7.47 -24.64
N PRO A 5 -14.23 6.96 -25.62
CA PRO A 5 -14.78 6.14 -26.69
C PRO A 5 -15.42 4.88 -26.10
N GLU A 6 -16.70 4.63 -26.40
CA GLU A 6 -17.49 3.49 -25.86
C GLU A 6 -16.78 2.14 -26.08
N LYS A 7 -15.96 2.01 -27.14
CA LYS A 7 -15.12 0.84 -27.40
C LYS A 7 -14.07 0.54 -26.33
N PHE A 8 -13.58 1.54 -25.59
CA PHE A 8 -12.53 1.38 -24.59
C PHE A 8 -13.06 0.76 -23.28
N LEU A 9 -14.31 1.08 -22.92
CA LEU A 9 -14.98 0.52 -21.74
C LEU A 9 -15.36 -0.95 -21.96
N ASP A 10 -15.87 -1.29 -23.15
CA ASP A 10 -16.22 -2.67 -23.49
C ASP A 10 -15.00 -3.58 -23.60
N GLU A 11 -13.87 -3.10 -24.13
CA GLU A 11 -12.63 -3.88 -24.16
C GLU A 11 -12.07 -4.16 -22.76
N CYS A 12 -12.05 -3.15 -21.87
CA CYS A 12 -11.61 -3.33 -20.48
C CYS A 12 -12.50 -4.32 -19.70
N LEU A 13 -13.83 -4.23 -19.83
CA LEU A 13 -14.78 -5.12 -19.14
C LEU A 13 -14.79 -6.55 -19.71
N SER A 14 -14.43 -6.72 -20.98
CA SER A 14 -14.31 -8.05 -21.60
C SER A 14 -13.15 -8.89 -21.03
N TYR A 15 -12.10 -8.24 -20.52
CA TYR A 15 -10.95 -8.93 -19.91
C TYR A 15 -11.27 -9.52 -18.53
N GLU A 16 -12.16 -8.90 -17.75
CA GLU A 16 -12.64 -9.48 -16.48
C GLU A 16 -13.44 -10.78 -16.70
N LYS A 17 -14.20 -10.88 -17.80
CA LYS A 17 -14.92 -12.11 -18.14
C LYS A 17 -14.00 -13.24 -18.64
N LYS A 18 -12.86 -12.93 -19.26
CA LYS A 18 -11.87 -13.93 -19.72
C LYS A 18 -10.95 -14.46 -18.61
N LEU A 19 -10.93 -13.83 -17.44
CA LEU A 19 -10.15 -14.30 -16.28
C LEU A 19 -10.86 -15.38 -15.44
N LYS A 20 -12.14 -15.69 -15.70
CA LYS A 20 -12.89 -16.74 -14.98
C LYS A 20 -12.67 -18.18 -15.50
N GLY A 21 -11.75 -18.42 -16.44
CA GLY A 21 -11.71 -19.69 -17.18
C GLY A 21 -10.34 -20.32 -17.43
N LYS A 22 -9.28 -19.97 -16.71
CA LYS A 22 -8.00 -20.69 -16.82
C LYS A 22 -7.47 -21.07 -15.44
N PRO A 23 -7.13 -22.35 -15.19
CA PRO A 23 -6.43 -22.73 -13.98
C PRO A 23 -5.09 -22.00 -13.99
N VAL A 24 -4.93 -21.11 -13.01
CA VAL A 24 -3.70 -20.37 -12.78
C VAL A 24 -2.59 -21.42 -12.59
N ALA A 25 -1.63 -21.43 -13.50
CA ALA A 25 -0.40 -22.20 -13.34
C ALA A 25 0.17 -21.85 -11.96
N LYS A 26 0.48 -22.89 -11.16
CA LYS A 26 1.01 -22.75 -9.80
C LYS A 26 2.11 -21.68 -9.81
N SER A 27 1.79 -20.53 -9.21
CA SER A 27 2.76 -19.49 -8.90
C SER A 27 3.93 -20.18 -8.22
N SER A 28 5.09 -20.15 -8.85
CA SER A 28 6.35 -20.54 -8.21
C SER A 28 6.39 -19.80 -6.87
N VAL A 29 6.31 -20.55 -5.77
CA VAL A 29 6.36 -20.00 -4.42
C VAL A 29 7.70 -19.31 -4.30
N THR A 30 7.72 -17.98 -4.48
CA THR A 30 8.89 -17.18 -4.19
C THR A 30 9.19 -17.45 -2.71
N PRO A 31 10.41 -17.91 -2.36
CA PRO A 31 10.71 -18.26 -0.99
C PRO A 31 10.45 -17.03 -0.11
N VAL A 32 9.54 -17.20 0.86
CA VAL A 32 9.27 -16.18 1.88
C VAL A 32 10.59 -15.96 2.60
N ARG A 33 11.18 -14.76 2.45
CA ARG A 33 12.38 -14.34 3.19
C ARG A 33 12.14 -14.67 4.66
N LYS A 34 13.06 -15.42 5.29
CA LYS A 34 13.00 -15.65 6.73
C LYS A 34 13.26 -14.31 7.42
N VAL A 35 12.23 -13.77 8.06
CA VAL A 35 12.29 -12.53 8.84
C VAL A 35 13.01 -12.84 10.15
N THR A 36 14.02 -12.04 10.49
CA THR A 36 14.74 -12.19 11.76
C THR A 36 13.88 -11.74 12.94
N THR A 37 14.22 -12.16 14.16
CA THR A 37 13.51 -11.72 15.36
C THR A 37 13.53 -10.20 15.52
N GLU A 38 14.62 -9.54 15.13
CA GLU A 38 14.77 -8.08 15.17
C GLU A 38 13.91 -7.36 14.13
N GLU A 39 13.83 -7.90 12.92
CA GLU A 39 12.94 -7.40 11.86
C GLU A 39 11.46 -7.55 12.27
N LEU A 40 11.10 -8.67 12.88
CA LEU A 40 9.75 -8.90 13.40
C LEU A 40 9.41 -7.92 14.53
N ALA A 41 10.34 -7.70 15.46
CA ALA A 41 10.16 -6.75 16.55
C ALA A 41 9.97 -5.31 16.03
N ARG A 42 10.75 -4.90 15.01
CA ARG A 42 10.59 -3.61 14.33
C ARG A 42 9.25 -3.49 13.62
N LEU A 43 8.86 -4.50 12.83
CA LEU A 43 7.56 -4.53 12.17
C LEU A 43 6.42 -4.35 13.19
N LYS A 44 6.45 -5.13 14.29
CA LYS A 44 5.46 -5.04 15.35
C LYS A 44 5.41 -3.64 15.97
N LYS A 45 6.57 -3.07 16.31
CA LYS A 45 6.67 -1.72 16.88
C LYS A 45 6.09 -0.67 15.95
N ASN A 46 6.45 -0.72 14.67
CA ASN A 46 5.93 0.20 13.66
C ASN A 46 4.41 0.09 13.52
N MET A 47 3.88 -1.14 13.43
CA MET A 47 2.43 -1.36 13.33
C MET A 47 1.70 -0.82 14.55
N GLN A 48 2.21 -1.07 15.76
CA GLN A 48 1.66 -0.54 17.00
C GLN A 48 1.69 0.99 17.04
N THR A 49 2.78 1.59 16.58
CA THR A 49 2.94 3.05 16.52
C THR A 49 1.91 3.69 15.59
N LEU A 50 1.82 3.20 14.34
CA LEU A 50 0.89 3.73 13.34
C LEU A 50 -0.57 3.58 13.76
N TRP A 51 -0.92 2.44 14.39
CA TRP A 51 -2.26 2.22 14.93
C TRP A 51 -2.54 3.05 16.18
N GLY A 52 -1.55 3.21 17.06
CA GLY A 52 -1.63 4.04 18.27
C GLY A 52 -1.95 5.49 17.93
N ILE A 53 -1.23 6.07 16.96
CA ILE A 53 -1.51 7.42 16.44
C ILE A 53 -2.95 7.52 15.94
N TYR A 54 -3.40 6.57 15.10
CA TYR A 54 -4.78 6.56 14.58
C TYR A 54 -5.86 6.58 15.67
N CYS A 55 -5.58 5.95 16.81
CA CYS A 55 -6.52 5.86 17.94
C CYS A 55 -6.58 7.13 18.80
N THR A 56 -5.72 8.11 18.56
CA THR A 56 -5.69 9.34 19.36
C THR A 56 -6.88 10.26 19.10
N PRO A 57 -7.37 10.99 20.13
CA PRO A 57 -8.44 11.97 19.95
C PRO A 57 -8.11 13.04 18.90
N GLU A 58 -6.86 13.48 18.82
CA GLU A 58 -6.39 14.50 17.89
C GLU A 58 -6.60 14.05 16.43
N ILE A 59 -6.28 12.80 16.12
CA ILE A 59 -6.54 12.24 14.78
C ILE A 59 -8.03 12.16 14.51
N LYS A 60 -8.86 11.79 15.49
CA LYS A 60 -10.32 11.77 15.34
C LYS A 60 -10.90 13.15 15.07
N GLU A 61 -10.43 14.18 15.79
CA GLU A 61 -10.85 15.56 15.57
C GLU A 61 -10.47 16.06 14.18
N ILE A 62 -9.25 15.75 13.72
CA ILE A 62 -8.82 16.12 12.36
C ILE A 62 -9.69 15.39 11.33
N LEU A 63 -9.96 14.09 11.51
CA LEU A 63 -10.79 13.30 10.60
C LEU A 63 -12.27 13.72 10.59
N ALA A 64 -12.77 14.27 11.70
CA ALA A 64 -14.11 14.86 11.73
C ALA A 64 -14.22 16.11 10.83
N ARG A 65 -13.10 16.79 10.57
CA ARG A 65 -13.03 17.99 9.73
C ARG A 65 -12.49 17.72 8.32
N LYS A 66 -11.72 16.65 8.14
CA LYS A 66 -11.05 16.25 6.88
C LYS A 66 -11.31 14.78 6.61
N GLN A 67 -11.62 14.42 5.36
CA GLN A 67 -11.91 13.02 5.02
C GLN A 67 -10.70 12.07 5.17
N GLU A 68 -9.48 12.58 4.98
CA GLU A 68 -8.25 11.80 5.06
C GLU A 68 -7.07 12.61 5.61
N ILE A 69 -6.11 11.91 6.23
CA ILE A 69 -4.81 12.45 6.65
C ILE A 69 -3.73 11.58 6.04
N ARG A 70 -3.02 12.10 5.05
CA ARG A 70 -1.84 11.43 4.47
C ARG A 70 -0.66 11.63 5.40
N PHE A 71 0.07 10.56 5.71
CA PHE A 71 1.16 10.64 6.70
C PHE A 71 2.42 9.89 6.28
N PHE A 72 2.33 8.98 5.30
CA PHE A 72 3.45 8.13 4.90
C PHE A 72 3.43 7.86 3.41
N GLU A 73 4.59 7.91 2.78
CA GLU A 73 4.76 7.61 1.37
C GLU A 73 6.11 6.92 1.17
N ILE A 74 6.08 5.82 0.41
CA ILE A 74 7.27 5.07 0.03
C ILE A 74 7.22 4.76 -1.45
N GLU A 75 8.36 4.82 -2.11
CA GLU A 75 8.45 4.54 -3.52
C GLU A 75 9.76 3.86 -3.91
N ASN A 76 9.66 3.07 -4.98
CA ASN A 76 10.78 2.58 -5.77
C ASN A 76 10.37 2.66 -7.26
N ASP A 77 11.25 2.24 -8.17
CA ASP A 77 11.02 2.33 -9.62
C ASP A 77 9.78 1.57 -10.13
N LYS A 78 9.28 0.61 -9.33
CA LYS A 78 8.18 -0.28 -9.67
C LYS A 78 6.88 0.04 -8.92
N VAL A 79 6.97 0.52 -7.69
CA VAL A 79 5.80 0.66 -6.81
C VAL A 79 5.91 1.93 -5.98
N ARG A 80 4.82 2.70 -5.96
CA ARG A 80 4.57 3.77 -4.99
C ARG A 80 3.45 3.34 -4.05
N VAL A 81 3.65 3.52 -2.76
CA VAL A 81 2.66 3.23 -1.71
C VAL A 81 2.50 4.48 -0.85
N SER A 82 1.26 4.88 -0.59
CA SER A 82 0.90 5.96 0.33
C SER A 82 -0.05 5.44 1.39
N LEU A 83 0.23 5.75 2.65
CA LEU A 83 -0.67 5.47 3.76
C LEU A 83 -1.37 6.74 4.22
N LYS A 84 -2.64 6.57 4.53
CA LYS A 84 -3.50 7.62 5.06
C LYS A 84 -4.41 7.10 6.15
N TYR A 85 -4.67 7.96 7.13
CA TYR A 85 -5.76 7.74 8.08
C TYR A 85 -7.07 8.18 7.44
N ILE A 86 -8.09 7.36 7.62
CA ILE A 86 -9.48 7.60 7.24
C ILE A 86 -10.37 7.26 8.44
N ASP A 87 -11.64 7.64 8.40
CA ASP A 87 -12.61 7.33 9.47
C ASP A 87 -12.64 5.84 9.87
N LYS A 88 -12.38 4.94 8.90
CA LYS A 88 -12.40 3.47 9.09
C LYS A 88 -11.01 2.84 9.27
N GLY A 89 -10.01 3.61 9.70
CA GLY A 89 -8.67 3.12 10.01
C GLY A 89 -7.59 3.56 9.05
N ILE A 90 -6.68 2.65 8.75
CA ILE A 90 -5.52 2.93 7.89
C ILE A 90 -5.84 2.43 6.48
N SER A 91 -5.77 3.33 5.50
CA SER A 91 -5.90 3.00 4.08
C SER A 91 -4.55 3.11 3.39
N MET A 92 -4.34 2.24 2.41
CA MET A 92 -3.18 2.21 1.54
C MET A 92 -3.61 2.45 0.11
N GLY A 93 -3.16 3.56 -0.48
CA GLY A 93 -3.15 3.75 -1.92
C GLY A 93 -1.84 3.22 -2.49
N TYR A 94 -1.89 2.55 -3.63
CA TYR A 94 -0.66 2.14 -4.31
C TYR A 94 -0.79 2.26 -5.83
N GLU A 95 0.37 2.47 -6.45
CA GLU A 95 0.57 2.53 -7.89
C GLU A 95 1.69 1.56 -8.26
N GLU A 96 1.39 0.57 -9.09
CA GLU A 96 2.34 -0.39 -9.66
C GLU A 96 2.64 -0.02 -11.12
N ASN A 97 3.91 0.18 -11.43
CA ASN A 97 4.40 0.39 -12.78
C ASN A 97 4.38 -0.93 -13.56
N MET A 98 3.50 -1.02 -14.57
CA MET A 98 3.28 -2.20 -15.40
C MET A 98 4.16 -2.23 -16.66
N GLY A 99 5.11 -1.29 -16.78
CA GLY A 99 5.96 -1.14 -17.95
C GLY A 99 5.28 -0.42 -19.13
N PHE A 100 5.99 -0.37 -20.26
CA PHE A 100 5.53 0.30 -21.47
C PHE A 100 4.70 -0.64 -22.35
N ARG A 101 3.59 -0.14 -22.90
CA ARG A 101 2.82 -0.86 -23.92
C ARG A 101 3.09 -0.32 -25.31
N LYS A 102 3.73 -1.14 -26.16
CA LYS A 102 4.00 -0.81 -27.57
C LYS A 102 2.73 -0.45 -28.35
N GLU A 103 1.63 -1.12 -28.07
CA GLU A 103 0.32 -0.90 -28.72
C GLU A 103 -0.31 0.45 -28.35
N LEU A 104 0.16 1.11 -27.28
CA LEU A 104 -0.29 2.43 -26.84
C LEU A 104 0.77 3.50 -27.12
N ALA A 105 1.41 3.42 -28.30
CA ALA A 105 2.51 4.32 -28.70
C ALA A 105 3.67 4.38 -27.69
N GLY A 106 3.90 3.30 -26.93
CA GLY A 106 4.90 3.28 -25.88
C GLY A 106 4.49 4.01 -24.60
N ALA A 107 3.19 4.18 -24.33
CA ALA A 107 2.73 4.74 -23.06
C ALA A 107 3.14 3.86 -21.87
N GLN A 108 3.57 4.50 -20.79
CA GLN A 108 3.83 3.87 -19.49
C GLN A 108 2.48 3.53 -18.86
N MET A 109 2.31 2.27 -18.46
CA MET A 109 1.09 1.81 -17.81
C MET A 109 1.27 1.72 -16.31
N TYR A 110 0.25 2.17 -15.58
CA TYR A 110 0.20 2.08 -14.13
C TYR A 110 -1.08 1.37 -13.69
N LYS A 111 -0.96 0.52 -12.68
CA LYS A 111 -2.09 -0.08 -11.98
C LYS A 111 -2.22 0.60 -10.63
N GLN A 112 -3.31 1.34 -10.45
CA GLN A 112 -3.61 2.04 -9.20
C GLN A 112 -4.74 1.30 -8.46
N ALA A 113 -4.60 1.19 -7.14
CA ALA A 113 -5.66 0.68 -6.29
C ALA A 113 -5.57 1.25 -4.87
N GLU A 114 -6.68 1.18 -4.15
CA GLU A 114 -6.76 1.52 -2.74
C GLU A 114 -7.26 0.31 -1.94
N MET A 115 -6.71 0.08 -0.75
CA MET A 115 -7.17 -0.96 0.15
C MET A 115 -7.10 -0.53 1.62
N ASN A 116 -8.08 -0.99 2.39
CA ASN A 116 -8.09 -0.82 3.84
C ASN A 116 -7.13 -1.83 4.48
N LEU A 117 -6.17 -1.35 5.26
CA LEU A 117 -5.17 -2.16 5.94
C LEU A 117 -5.55 -2.52 7.39
N SER A 118 -6.62 -1.95 7.96
CA SER A 118 -6.95 -2.06 9.38
C SER A 118 -6.95 -3.51 9.88
N ARG A 119 -7.41 -4.47 9.08
CA ARG A 119 -7.38 -5.90 9.42
C ARG A 119 -5.99 -6.41 9.84
N TYR A 120 -4.94 -5.88 9.20
CA TYR A 120 -3.56 -6.28 9.49
C TYR A 120 -3.06 -5.72 10.82
N PHE A 121 -3.61 -4.58 11.26
CA PHE A 121 -3.27 -3.93 12.52
C PHE A 121 -4.08 -4.47 13.71
N THR A 122 -5.33 -4.88 13.47
CA THR A 122 -6.27 -5.21 14.55
C THR A 122 -6.45 -6.71 14.82
N TYR A 123 -6.23 -7.57 13.82
CA TYR A 123 -6.47 -9.00 14.00
C TYR A 123 -5.24 -9.68 14.59
N VAL A 124 -5.48 -10.72 15.40
CA VAL A 124 -4.42 -11.52 16.04
C VAL A 124 -3.47 -12.11 15.00
N THR A 125 -4.00 -12.55 13.85
CA THR A 125 -3.21 -13.08 12.72
C THR A 125 -2.74 -12.02 11.74
N GLY A 126 -3.11 -10.75 11.94
CA GLY A 126 -2.95 -9.69 10.94
C GLY A 126 -1.50 -9.48 10.51
N MET A 127 -0.55 -9.51 11.44
CA MET A 127 0.87 -9.40 11.12
C MET A 127 1.38 -10.60 10.32
N GLU A 128 0.94 -11.82 10.63
CA GLU A 128 1.30 -13.01 9.86
C GLU A 128 0.70 -12.98 8.45
N ASP A 129 -0.56 -12.57 8.34
CA ASP A 129 -1.26 -12.45 7.06
C ASP A 129 -0.59 -11.39 6.17
N LEU A 130 -0.09 -10.32 6.78
CA LEU A 130 0.67 -9.27 6.11
C LEU A 130 2.02 -9.81 5.60
N LEU A 131 2.76 -10.56 6.42
CA LEU A 131 4.01 -11.22 6.05
C LEU A 131 3.85 -12.27 4.94
N LYS A 132 2.72 -12.98 4.92
CA LYS A 132 2.39 -14.02 3.92
C LYS A 132 1.75 -13.44 2.65
N SER A 133 1.54 -12.13 2.58
CA SER A 133 0.87 -11.49 1.44
C SER A 133 1.64 -11.70 0.14
N THR A 134 0.92 -12.03 -0.93
CA THR A 134 1.46 -12.13 -2.28
C THR A 134 1.31 -10.84 -3.09
N ASN A 135 0.62 -9.83 -2.54
CA ASN A 135 0.46 -8.53 -3.18
C ASN A 135 1.79 -7.75 -3.11
N GLU A 136 2.28 -7.27 -4.26
CA GLU A 136 3.60 -6.62 -4.36
C GLU A 136 3.68 -5.33 -3.53
N ALA A 137 2.66 -4.49 -3.57
CA ALA A 137 2.61 -3.28 -2.76
C ALA A 137 2.62 -3.56 -1.24
N LEU A 138 1.88 -4.58 -0.79
CA LEU A 138 1.93 -5.02 0.61
C LEU A 138 3.29 -5.57 0.99
N ARG A 139 3.93 -6.38 0.12
CA ARG A 139 5.28 -6.89 0.36
C ARG A 139 6.30 -5.76 0.43
N PHE A 140 6.19 -4.76 -0.44
CA PHE A 140 7.05 -3.59 -0.42
C PHE A 140 6.89 -2.80 0.88
N LEU A 141 5.64 -2.54 1.30
CA LEU A 141 5.35 -1.91 2.57
C LEU A 141 5.96 -2.69 3.75
N VAL A 142 5.74 -4.01 3.80
CA VAL A 142 6.30 -4.87 4.85
C VAL A 142 7.80 -4.79 4.92
N ASN A 143 8.50 -4.88 3.78
CA ASN A 143 9.95 -4.79 3.74
C ASN A 143 10.44 -3.46 4.34
N VAL A 144 9.78 -2.35 4.01
CA VAL A 144 10.13 -1.05 4.60
C VAL A 144 9.88 -1.05 6.12
N LEU A 145 8.74 -1.57 6.56
CA LEU A 145 8.39 -1.64 7.98
C LEU A 145 9.27 -2.62 8.78
N THR A 146 9.90 -3.61 8.14
CA THR A 146 10.88 -4.49 8.79
C THR A 146 12.28 -3.88 8.82
N ASP A 147 12.65 -3.13 7.78
CA ASP A 147 14.01 -2.62 7.58
C ASP A 147 14.24 -1.26 8.27
N LYS A 148 13.18 -0.44 8.42
CA LYS A 148 13.26 0.90 9.00
C LYS A 148 12.33 1.02 10.20
N GLU A 149 12.84 1.57 11.30
CA GLU A 149 11.99 2.05 12.38
C GLU A 149 11.34 3.38 11.97
N ILE A 150 10.05 3.51 12.21
CA ILE A 150 9.29 4.75 11.97
C ILE A 150 9.04 5.42 13.33
N PRO A 151 9.76 6.50 13.65
CA PRO A 151 9.53 7.22 14.90
C PRO A 151 8.14 7.84 14.93
N GLU A 152 7.44 7.70 16.05
CA GLU A 152 6.13 8.33 16.25
C GLU A 152 6.19 9.85 16.01
N THR A 153 7.27 10.49 16.46
CA THR A 153 7.55 11.92 16.29
C THR A 153 7.58 12.34 14.83
N ASP A 154 8.10 11.50 13.93
CA ASP A 154 8.21 11.84 12.52
C ASP A 154 6.85 11.84 11.84
N VAL A 155 5.98 10.90 12.23
CA VAL A 155 4.59 10.84 11.76
C VAL A 155 3.81 12.05 12.24
N TRP A 156 3.89 12.39 13.53
CA TRP A 156 3.25 13.60 14.08
C TRP A 156 3.77 14.89 13.43
N ASN A 157 5.08 15.00 13.22
CA ASN A 157 5.70 16.12 12.53
C ASN A 157 5.24 16.24 11.07
N ALA A 158 5.06 15.12 10.38
CA ALA A 158 4.53 15.11 9.02
C ALA A 158 3.07 15.60 9.01
N ILE A 159 2.23 15.05 9.88
CA ILE A 159 0.80 15.41 9.99
C ILE A 159 0.60 16.88 10.32
N SER A 160 1.32 17.40 11.33
CA SER A 160 1.24 18.81 11.75
C SER A 160 1.65 19.78 10.63
N LYS A 161 2.58 19.37 9.76
CA LYS A 161 3.04 20.17 8.61
C LYS A 161 2.23 19.93 7.34
N GLY A 162 1.24 19.04 7.35
CA GLY A 162 0.51 18.61 6.16
C GLY A 162 1.40 17.91 5.12
N LYS A 163 2.47 17.27 5.57
CA LYS A 163 3.45 16.52 4.76
C LYS A 163 3.30 15.02 5.01
N GLN A 164 4.08 14.23 4.27
CA GLN A 164 4.21 12.78 4.47
C GLN A 164 5.65 12.46 4.87
N VAL A 165 5.85 11.47 5.73
CA VAL A 165 7.16 10.83 5.86
C VAL A 165 7.45 10.13 4.54
N GLN A 166 8.58 10.44 3.91
CA GLN A 166 8.95 9.94 2.61
C GLN A 166 10.20 9.06 2.68
N TYR A 167 10.13 7.86 2.12
CA TYR A 167 11.30 7.04 1.85
C TYR A 167 11.33 6.58 0.39
N SER A 168 12.43 6.88 -0.29
CA SER A 168 12.71 6.39 -1.63
C SER A 168 13.78 5.31 -1.56
N PHE A 169 13.55 4.17 -2.19
CA PHE A 169 14.48 3.04 -2.18
C PHE A 169 14.92 2.69 -3.60
N PRO A 170 16.23 2.56 -3.87
CA PRO A 170 16.71 1.95 -5.10
C PRO A 170 16.35 0.46 -5.11
N VAL A 171 15.99 -0.09 -6.27
CA VAL A 171 15.77 -1.54 -6.40
C VAL A 171 17.11 -2.27 -6.23
N ILE A 172 17.18 -3.20 -5.26
CA ILE A 172 18.31 -4.13 -5.09
C ILE A 172 18.09 -5.35 -6.00
#